data_AF-A0A2S9EPJ6-F1
#
_entry.id   AF-A0A2S9EPJ6-F1
#
_cell.length_a   1.000
_cell.length_b   1.000
_cell.length_c   1.000
_cell.angle_alpha   90.00
_cell.angle_beta   90.00
_cell.angle_gamma   90.00
#
_symmetry.space_group_name_H-M   'P 1'
#
loop_
_entity.id
_entity.type
_entity.pdbx_description
1 polymer ?
#
loop_
_entity_poly.entity_id
_entity_poly.type
_entity_poly.pdbx_seq_one_letter_code
_entity_poly.pdbx_strand_id
1 'polypeptide(L)'
;MAGYIIHIEYREGQELAWVEINGFSEESRSARKCRFQTIGWILDIVDTVHDKTHPDNLLNESFALDALIKYAKMDATSGEQLLVAKNWRKRFEVVWQSLDDLEREEAVTLNYDYWDNYWPGFDTYNVTLRKFLMNYKPQLSNVRDLDPDALDLAS
;
A
#
# COMPACT_ATOMS: atom_id res chain seq x y z
N MET A 1 -19.77 5.03 11.34
CA MET A 1 -19.74 3.54 11.26
C MET A 1 -18.27 3.12 11.30
N ALA A 2 -17.92 2.12 12.11
CA ALA A 2 -16.53 1.66 12.24
C ALA A 2 -16.07 0.99 10.93
N GLY A 3 -14.78 1.15 10.58
CA GLY A 3 -14.25 0.67 9.31
C GLY A 3 -14.03 -0.84 9.31
N TYR A 4 -13.64 -1.36 10.46
CA TYR A 4 -13.58 -2.79 10.75
C TYR A 4 -13.99 -3.06 12.20
N ILE A 5 -14.33 -4.30 12.50
CA ILE A 5 -14.62 -4.81 13.85
C ILE A 5 -13.88 -6.14 14.00
N ILE A 6 -13.16 -6.31 15.11
CA ILE A 6 -12.56 -7.59 15.49
C ILE A 6 -13.40 -8.13 16.64
N HIS A 7 -14.04 -9.26 16.42
CA HIS A 7 -14.78 -9.98 17.43
C HIS A 7 -13.86 -11.02 18.06
N ILE A 8 -13.82 -11.05 19.39
CA ILE A 8 -13.10 -12.06 20.16
C ILE A 8 -14.08 -12.61 21.21
N GLU A 9 -14.34 -13.91 21.14
CA GLU A 9 -15.25 -14.62 22.02
C GLU A 9 -14.46 -15.63 22.86
N TYR A 10 -14.57 -15.49 24.19
CA TYR A 10 -14.00 -16.44 25.14
C TYR A 10 -15.08 -17.41 25.62
N ARG A 11 -14.91 -18.69 25.29
CA ARG A 11 -15.71 -19.81 25.79
C ARG A 11 -14.87 -20.64 26.76
N GLU A 12 -15.51 -21.48 27.57
CA GLU A 12 -14.79 -22.36 28.49
C GLU A 12 -13.83 -23.28 27.71
N GLY A 13 -12.53 -23.03 27.83
CA GLY A 13 -11.47 -23.78 27.14
C GLY A 13 -11.27 -23.47 25.65
N GLN A 14 -11.94 -22.45 25.10
CA GLN A 14 -11.82 -22.07 23.69
C GLN A 14 -11.85 -20.55 23.52
N GLU A 15 -11.02 -20.04 22.61
CA GLU A 15 -11.06 -18.65 22.16
C GLU A 15 -11.36 -18.67 20.66
N LEU A 16 -12.27 -17.82 20.21
CA LEU A 16 -12.67 -17.71 18.81
C LEU A 16 -12.60 -16.24 18.40
N ALA A 17 -12.08 -15.96 17.20
CA ALA A 17 -12.11 -14.62 16.64
C ALA A 17 -12.59 -14.59 15.19
N TRP A 18 -13.21 -13.48 14.81
CA TRP A 18 -13.51 -13.18 13.42
C TRP A 18 -13.46 -11.68 13.18
N VAL A 19 -13.20 -11.32 11.93
CA VAL A 19 -13.02 -9.93 11.52
C VAL A 19 -14.09 -9.53 10.52
N GLU A 20 -14.75 -8.39 10.76
CA GLU A 20 -15.69 -7.77 9.84
C GLU A 20 -15.08 -6.48 9.28
N ILE A 21 -14.80 -6.44 7.98
CA ILE A 21 -14.33 -5.22 7.31
C ILE A 21 -15.53 -4.60 6.58
N ASN A 22 -16.06 -3.52 7.15
CA ASN A 22 -17.22 -2.79 6.63
C ASN A 22 -16.83 -1.77 5.55
N GLY A 23 -15.54 -1.44 5.48
CA GLY A 23 -14.95 -0.51 4.52
C GLY A 23 -14.24 0.62 5.24
N PHE A 24 -14.01 1.72 4.54
CA PHE A 24 -13.29 2.83 5.13
C PHE A 24 -14.18 3.61 6.10
N SER A 25 -13.72 3.91 7.31
CA SER A 25 -14.39 4.86 8.22
C SER A 25 -13.97 6.31 7.94
N GLU A 26 -14.54 7.27 8.68
CA GLU A 26 -14.03 8.65 8.71
C GLU A 26 -12.66 8.77 9.41
N GLU A 27 -12.29 7.80 10.24
CA GLU A 27 -10.99 7.77 10.91
C GLU A 27 -9.92 7.25 9.93
N SER A 28 -10.26 6.27 9.07
CA SER A 28 -9.37 5.75 8.02
C SER A 28 -9.35 6.61 6.75
N ARG A 29 -9.32 7.94 6.90
CA ARG A 29 -9.35 8.89 5.76
C ARG A 29 -8.12 8.78 4.87
N SER A 30 -6.96 8.48 5.44
CA SER A 30 -5.69 8.23 4.75
C SER A 30 -5.76 6.98 3.85
N ALA A 31 -6.40 5.91 4.33
CA ALA A 31 -6.60 4.67 3.57
C ALA A 31 -7.32 4.91 2.23
N ARG A 32 -8.26 5.87 2.18
CA ARG A 32 -9.02 6.21 0.97
C ARG A 32 -8.23 6.98 -0.09
N LYS A 33 -7.00 7.42 0.21
CA LYS A 33 -6.28 8.39 -0.65
C LYS A 33 -5.63 7.77 -1.87
N CYS A 34 -5.12 6.57 -1.72
CA CYS A 34 -4.55 5.80 -2.83
C CYS A 34 -4.57 4.33 -2.46
N ARG A 35 -4.48 3.47 -3.47
CA ARG A 35 -4.48 2.01 -3.29
C ARG A 35 -3.35 1.54 -2.37
N PHE A 36 -2.19 2.20 -2.42
CA PHE A 36 -1.07 1.93 -1.51
C PHE A 36 -1.47 2.08 -0.03
N GLN A 37 -2.18 3.15 0.34
CA GLN A 37 -2.66 3.35 1.71
C GLN A 37 -3.79 2.39 2.08
N THR A 38 -4.69 2.05 1.14
CA THR A 38 -5.70 1.00 1.36
C THR A 38 -5.05 -0.32 1.74
N ILE A 39 -4.01 -0.74 1.03
CA ILE A 39 -3.31 -2.00 1.31
C ILE A 39 -2.62 -1.95 2.66
N GLY A 40 -1.91 -0.85 2.97
CA GLY A 40 -1.26 -0.67 4.27
C GLY A 40 -2.26 -0.75 5.43
N TRP A 41 -3.43 -0.12 5.28
CA TRP A 41 -4.49 -0.18 6.28
C TRP A 41 -5.03 -1.60 6.50
N ILE A 42 -5.17 -2.41 5.44
CA ILE A 42 -5.59 -3.81 5.57
C ILE A 42 -4.52 -4.62 6.33
N LEU A 43 -3.24 -4.38 6.05
CA LEU A 43 -2.13 -5.05 6.76
C LEU A 43 -2.06 -4.66 8.23
N ASP A 44 -2.36 -3.42 8.57
CA ASP A 44 -2.47 -2.95 9.96
C ASP A 44 -3.58 -3.70 10.73
N ILE A 45 -4.72 -3.97 10.07
CA ILE A 45 -5.79 -4.82 10.65
C ILE A 45 -5.28 -6.25 10.86
N VAL A 46 -4.57 -6.83 9.88
CA VAL A 46 -4.02 -8.18 9.96
C VAL A 46 -3.05 -8.31 11.14
N ASP A 47 -2.11 -7.38 11.25
CA ASP A 47 -1.14 -7.38 12.35
C ASP A 47 -1.86 -7.18 13.70
N THR A 48 -2.88 -6.30 13.77
CA THR A 48 -3.70 -6.10 14.97
C THR A 48 -4.44 -7.37 15.41
N VAL A 49 -4.93 -8.17 14.45
CA VAL A 49 -5.62 -9.45 14.74
C VAL A 49 -4.62 -10.48 15.24
N HIS A 50 -3.45 -10.60 14.61
CA HIS A 50 -2.39 -11.51 15.03
C HIS A 50 -1.84 -11.20 16.43
N ASP A 51 -1.80 -9.91 16.81
CA ASP A 51 -1.37 -9.50 18.15
C ASP A 51 -2.42 -9.80 19.23
N LYS A 52 -3.71 -9.91 18.86
CA LYS A 52 -4.82 -10.07 19.79
C LYS A 52 -5.33 -11.50 19.92
N THR A 53 -5.09 -12.34 18.91
CA THR A 53 -5.66 -13.68 18.82
C THR A 53 -4.63 -14.67 18.28
N HIS A 54 -4.61 -15.89 18.82
CA HIS A 54 -3.82 -16.98 18.24
C HIS A 54 -4.34 -17.32 16.82
N PRO A 55 -3.48 -17.57 15.83
CA PRO A 55 -3.91 -17.88 14.46
C PRO A 55 -4.93 -19.02 14.35
N ASP A 56 -4.75 -20.08 15.14
CA ASP A 56 -5.65 -21.25 15.16
C ASP A 56 -7.08 -20.95 15.66
N ASN A 57 -7.29 -19.78 16.27
CA ASN A 57 -8.58 -19.35 16.81
C ASN A 57 -9.37 -18.48 15.81
N LEU A 58 -8.78 -18.12 14.67
CA LEU A 58 -9.39 -17.24 13.68
C LEU A 58 -10.35 -18.02 12.76
N LEU A 59 -11.64 -17.71 12.84
CA LEU A 59 -12.69 -18.43 12.10
C LEU A 59 -12.76 -18.09 10.62
N ASN A 60 -12.33 -16.89 10.23
CA ASN A 60 -12.41 -16.42 8.85
C ASN A 60 -11.03 -16.04 8.30
N GLU A 61 -10.13 -17.02 8.18
CA GLU A 61 -8.75 -16.83 7.71
C GLU A 61 -8.63 -16.06 6.36
N SER A 62 -9.65 -16.14 5.50
CA SER A 62 -9.66 -15.44 4.20
C SER A 62 -9.95 -13.94 4.29
N PHE A 63 -10.34 -13.40 5.45
CA PHE A 63 -10.82 -12.01 5.58
C PHE A 63 -9.87 -10.99 4.97
N ALA A 64 -8.57 -11.21 5.15
CA ALA A 64 -7.52 -10.32 4.68
C ALA A 64 -7.44 -10.34 3.15
N LEU A 65 -7.44 -11.53 2.55
CA LEU A 65 -7.41 -11.69 1.09
C LEU A 65 -8.68 -11.13 0.45
N ASP A 66 -9.84 -11.41 1.04
CA ASP A 66 -11.13 -10.89 0.58
C ASP A 66 -11.14 -9.35 0.62
N ALA A 67 -10.56 -8.74 1.66
CA ALA A 67 -10.44 -7.30 1.76
C ALA A 67 -9.45 -6.70 0.74
N LEU A 68 -8.31 -7.35 0.50
CA LEU A 68 -7.34 -6.94 -0.53
C LEU A 68 -7.98 -6.95 -1.92
N ILE A 69 -8.74 -7.98 -2.26
CA ILE A 69 -9.45 -8.07 -3.54
C ILE A 69 -10.56 -7.02 -3.62
N LYS A 70 -11.41 -6.93 -2.59
CA LYS A 70 -12.60 -6.08 -2.60
C LYS A 70 -12.26 -4.59 -2.57
N TYR A 71 -11.40 -4.17 -1.64
CA TYR A 71 -11.12 -2.76 -1.36
C TYR A 71 -9.86 -2.26 -2.04
N ALA A 72 -8.80 -3.07 -2.09
CA ALA A 72 -7.55 -2.69 -2.75
C ALA A 72 -7.47 -3.11 -4.23
N LYS A 73 -8.47 -3.80 -4.77
CA LYS A 73 -8.48 -4.28 -6.18
C LYS A 73 -7.22 -5.07 -6.54
N MET A 74 -6.62 -5.75 -5.56
CA MET A 74 -5.45 -6.59 -5.75
C MET A 74 -5.90 -7.94 -6.32
N ASP A 75 -5.10 -8.52 -7.21
CA ASP A 75 -5.34 -9.89 -7.66
C ASP A 75 -5.02 -10.88 -6.53
N ALA A 76 -5.64 -12.05 -6.58
CA ALA A 76 -5.48 -13.06 -5.52
C ALA A 76 -4.03 -13.52 -5.36
N THR A 77 -3.26 -13.63 -6.46
CA THR A 77 -1.87 -14.13 -6.42
C THR A 77 -0.98 -13.15 -5.68
N SER A 78 -1.03 -11.86 -6.03
CA SER A 78 -0.28 -10.81 -5.32
C SER A 78 -0.74 -10.67 -3.87
N GLY A 79 -2.04 -10.82 -3.61
CA GLY A 79 -2.62 -10.79 -2.27
C GLY A 79 -2.08 -11.90 -1.37
N GLU A 80 -2.05 -13.14 -1.87
CA GLU A 80 -1.47 -14.28 -1.14
C GLU A 80 0.02 -14.07 -0.87
N GLN A 81 0.80 -13.64 -1.89
CA GLN A 81 2.22 -13.33 -1.74
C GLN A 81 2.48 -12.24 -0.70
N LEU A 82 1.60 -11.24 -0.64
CA LEU A 82 1.67 -10.16 0.33
C LEU A 82 1.44 -10.67 1.76
N LEU A 83 0.43 -11.52 1.97
CA LEU A 83 0.07 -12.04 3.30
C LEU A 83 1.13 -13.00 3.86
N VAL A 84 1.82 -13.77 3.02
CA VAL A 84 2.93 -14.65 3.45
C VAL A 84 4.26 -13.92 3.62
N ALA A 85 4.34 -12.64 3.28
CA ALA A 85 5.58 -11.89 3.34
C ALA A 85 6.03 -11.65 4.80
N LYS A 86 7.24 -12.14 5.11
CA LYS A 86 7.78 -12.22 6.48
C LYS A 86 8.13 -10.89 7.15
N ASN A 87 8.21 -9.79 6.39
CA ASN A 87 8.56 -8.48 6.94
C ASN A 87 8.03 -7.35 6.07
N TRP A 88 7.97 -6.15 6.65
CA TRP A 88 7.48 -4.93 6.00
C TRP A 88 8.21 -4.58 4.70
N ARG A 89 9.52 -4.87 4.61
CA ARG A 89 10.26 -4.67 3.37
C ARG A 89 9.72 -5.56 2.24
N LYS A 90 9.49 -6.84 2.51
CA LYS A 90 8.93 -7.77 1.51
C LYS A 90 7.49 -7.43 1.16
N ARG A 91 6.68 -7.03 2.16
CA ARG A 91 5.33 -6.52 1.94
C ARG A 91 5.35 -5.31 1.00
N PHE A 92 6.27 -4.36 1.23
CA PHE A 92 6.45 -3.20 0.36
C PHE A 92 6.87 -3.61 -1.06
N GLU A 93 7.84 -4.50 -1.23
CA GLU A 93 8.30 -4.96 -2.55
C GLU A 93 7.14 -5.57 -3.37
N VAL A 94 6.31 -6.43 -2.76
CA VAL A 94 5.14 -7.04 -3.41
C VAL A 94 4.11 -5.97 -3.81
N VAL A 95 3.76 -5.08 -2.89
CA VAL A 95 2.79 -4.01 -3.19
C VAL A 95 3.32 -3.09 -4.28
N TRP A 96 4.57 -2.65 -4.19
CA TRP A 96 5.14 -1.72 -5.15
C TRP A 96 5.14 -2.26 -6.58
N GLN A 97 5.34 -3.57 -6.74
CA GLN A 97 5.25 -4.25 -8.03
C GLN A 97 3.81 -4.36 -8.56
N SER A 98 2.83 -4.46 -7.66
CA SER A 98 1.39 -4.56 -8.01
C SER A 98 0.74 -3.22 -8.37
N LEU A 99 1.39 -2.10 -8.06
CA LEU A 99 0.94 -0.76 -8.37
C LEU A 99 1.41 -0.33 -9.76
N ASP A 100 0.55 0.36 -10.50
CA ASP A 100 0.95 1.04 -11.74
C ASP A 100 1.72 2.35 -11.47
N ASP A 101 2.21 2.99 -12.53
CA ASP A 101 3.03 4.20 -12.39
C ASP A 101 2.25 5.40 -11.81
N LEU A 102 0.95 5.50 -12.10
CA LEU A 102 0.09 6.55 -11.54
C LEU A 102 -0.14 6.31 -10.05
N GLU A 103 -0.44 5.08 -9.65
CA GLU A 103 -0.64 4.70 -8.25
C GLU A 103 0.65 4.88 -7.42
N ARG A 104 1.82 4.62 -8.01
CA ARG A 104 3.13 4.91 -7.38
C ARG A 104 3.35 6.40 -7.24
N GLU A 105 3.03 7.19 -8.25
CA GLU A 105 3.11 8.65 -8.19
C GLU A 105 2.21 9.20 -7.07
N GLU A 106 0.95 8.75 -6.98
CA GLU A 106 0.03 9.11 -5.90
C GLU A 106 0.60 8.76 -4.52
N ALA A 107 1.17 7.56 -4.37
CA ALA A 107 1.75 7.10 -3.12
C ALA A 107 2.93 7.98 -2.65
N VAL A 108 3.79 8.43 -3.58
CA VAL A 108 4.93 9.33 -3.29
C VAL A 108 4.45 10.77 -3.05
N THR A 109 3.46 11.23 -3.81
CA THR A 109 2.94 12.60 -3.71
C THR A 109 1.89 12.80 -2.60
N LEU A 110 1.60 11.77 -1.81
CA LEU A 110 0.81 11.88 -0.57
C LEU A 110 1.60 12.50 0.61
N ASN A 111 1.03 13.52 1.24
CA ASN A 111 1.64 14.22 2.39
C ASN A 111 1.48 13.41 3.69
N TYR A 112 2.50 12.65 4.05
CA TYR A 112 2.53 11.83 5.27
C TYR A 112 2.76 12.61 6.58
N ASP A 113 3.07 13.91 6.50
CA ASP A 113 3.07 14.77 7.69
C ASP A 113 1.64 15.12 8.13
N TYR A 114 0.67 14.99 7.21
CA TYR A 114 -0.74 15.31 7.45
C TYR A 114 -1.64 14.06 7.47
N TRP A 115 -1.34 13.06 6.64
CA TRP A 115 -2.10 11.81 6.57
C TRP A 115 -1.37 10.70 7.33
N ASP A 116 -2.13 9.86 8.04
CA ASP A 116 -1.56 8.68 8.71
C ASP A 116 -0.79 7.82 7.71
N ASN A 117 0.33 7.27 8.17
CA ASN A 117 1.17 6.40 7.38
C ASN A 117 1.06 4.96 7.89
N TYR A 118 0.39 4.10 7.11
CA TYR A 118 0.30 2.66 7.40
C TYR A 118 1.55 1.87 6.98
N TRP A 119 2.60 2.54 6.48
CA TRP A 119 3.82 1.90 5.97
C TRP A 119 5.05 2.29 6.79
N PRO A 120 5.47 1.46 7.76
CA PRO A 120 6.62 1.74 8.60
C PRO A 120 7.88 2.07 7.78
N GLY A 121 8.46 3.25 8.02
CA GLY A 121 9.69 3.74 7.36
C GLY A 121 9.50 4.32 5.95
N PHE A 122 8.29 4.31 5.39
CA PHE A 122 8.04 4.89 4.06
C PHE A 122 8.04 6.42 4.07
N ASP A 123 7.64 7.04 5.17
CA ASP A 123 7.70 8.49 5.40
C ASP A 123 9.13 9.04 5.21
N THR A 124 10.13 8.37 5.77
CA THR A 124 11.54 8.76 5.69
C THR A 124 12.06 8.67 4.26
N TYR A 125 11.68 7.59 3.55
CA TYR A 125 11.98 7.42 2.13
C TYR A 125 11.32 8.52 1.30
N ASN A 126 10.03 8.77 1.54
CA ASN A 126 9.25 9.72 0.75
C ASN A 126 9.70 11.16 0.95
N VAL A 127 9.98 11.59 2.18
CA VAL A 127 10.54 12.94 2.45
C VAL A 127 11.86 13.14 1.70
N THR A 128 12.71 12.10 1.65
CA THR A 128 13.98 12.15 0.91
C THR A 128 13.75 12.27 -0.60
N LEU A 129 12.86 11.44 -1.15
CA LEU A 129 12.50 11.46 -2.57
C LEU A 129 11.85 12.79 -2.97
N ARG A 130 10.94 13.34 -2.17
CA ARG A 130 10.35 14.66 -2.41
C ARG A 130 11.37 15.77 -2.40
N LYS A 131 12.28 15.78 -1.42
CA LYS A 131 13.37 16.77 -1.38
C LYS A 131 14.23 16.66 -2.64
N PHE A 132 14.50 15.45 -3.10
CA PHE A 132 15.20 15.24 -4.36
C PHE A 132 14.41 15.79 -5.56
N LEU A 133 13.13 15.41 -5.70
CA LEU A 133 12.26 15.86 -6.80
C LEU A 133 12.02 17.37 -6.82
N MET A 134 11.82 18.00 -5.65
CA MET A 134 11.67 19.46 -5.53
C MET A 134 12.95 20.22 -5.87
N ASN A 135 14.11 19.63 -5.56
CA ASN A 135 15.41 20.20 -5.89
C ASN A 135 15.92 19.77 -7.28
N TYR A 136 15.21 18.85 -7.94
CA TYR A 136 15.56 18.36 -9.26
C TYR A 136 15.27 19.47 -10.28
N LYS A 137 16.32 20.15 -10.72
CA LYS A 137 16.28 20.94 -11.95
C LYS A 137 16.59 19.98 -13.10
N PRO A 138 15.62 19.67 -13.99
CA PRO A 138 15.94 18.92 -15.18
C PRO A 138 17.04 19.68 -15.93
N GLN A 139 18.15 19.01 -16.20
CA GLN A 139 19.05 19.53 -17.22
C GLN A 139 18.26 19.44 -18.51
N LEU A 140 17.72 20.58 -18.97
CA LEU A 140 17.30 20.73 -20.36
C LEU A 140 18.53 20.37 -21.18
N SER A 141 18.61 19.13 -21.65
CA SER A 141 19.56 18.75 -22.70
C SER A 141 19.30 19.73 -23.82
N ASN A 142 20.30 20.57 -24.13
CA ASN A 142 20.24 21.51 -25.22
C ASN A 142 19.80 20.76 -26.48
N VAL A 143 18.52 20.90 -26.86
CA VAL A 143 18.01 20.50 -28.19
C VAL A 143 18.49 21.55 -29.19
N ARG A 144 19.80 21.75 -29.27
CA ARG A 144 20.46 22.68 -30.22
C ARG A 144 21.56 22.01 -31.05
N ASP A 145 21.77 20.71 -30.91
CA ASP A 145 22.73 19.95 -31.74
C ASP A 145 22.04 18.96 -32.69
N LEU A 146 20.74 19.13 -32.97
CA LEU A 146 20.16 18.56 -34.20
C LEU A 146 20.44 19.57 -35.32
N ASP A 147 21.57 19.36 -35.98
CA ASP A 147 21.93 20.01 -37.22
C ASP A 147 20.80 19.80 -38.25
N PRO A 148 20.11 20.86 -38.70
CA PRO A 148 19.04 20.74 -39.70
C PRO A 148 19.57 20.37 -41.09
N ASP A 149 20.89 20.34 -41.31
CA ASP A 149 21.49 20.07 -42.63
C ASP A 149 21.86 18.59 -42.87
N ALA A 150 21.58 17.67 -41.93
CA ALA A 150 21.87 16.24 -42.12
C ALA A 150 20.90 15.50 -43.06
N LEU A 151 19.99 16.19 -43.74
CA LEU A 151 18.98 15.60 -44.64
C LEU A 151 19.24 15.78 -46.14
N ASP A 152 20.33 16.43 -46.54
CA ASP A 152 20.78 16.43 -47.94
C ASP A 152 22.07 15.63 -48.06
N LEU A 153 21.97 14.37 -48.49
CA LEU A 153 22.91 13.63 -49.34
C LEU A 153 22.61 12.12 -49.29
N ALA A 154 21.52 11.73 -49.95
CA ALA A 154 21.43 10.41 -50.56
C ALA A 154 20.63 10.58 -51.86
N SER A 155 21.38 10.91 -52.93
CA SER A 155 20.94 10.71 -54.32
C SER A 155 20.94 9.22 -54.67
#